data_AF-A0A816N3U4-F1
#
_entry.id   AF-A0A816N3U4-F1
#
_cell.length_a   1.000
_cell.length_b   1.000
_cell.length_c   1.000
_cell.angle_alpha   90.00
_cell.angle_beta   90.00
_cell.angle_gamma   90.00
#
_symmetry.space_group_name_H-M   'P 1'
#
loop_
_entity.id
_entity.type
_entity.pdbx_description
1 polymer ?
#
loop_
_entity_poly.entity_id
_entity_poly.type
_entity_poly.pdbx_seq_one_letter_code
_entity_poly.pdbx_strand_id
1 'polypeptide(L)' 'MTISQKKKVIDDEIEFCDEDILKKMLNGQNVFDALSQKEVEEARARSNVYETIGQSIFLNRAAVKMTNIDSVFG' A
#
# COMPACT_ATOMS: atom_id res chain seq x y z
N MET A 1 -9.63 -7.88 28.47
CA MET A 1 -8.65 -6.87 28.01
C MET A 1 -7.29 -7.26 28.58
N THR A 2 -6.42 -7.84 27.76
CA THR A 2 -5.08 -8.28 28.18
C THR A 2 -4.07 -7.22 27.74
N ILE A 3 -3.38 -6.58 28.69
CA ILE A 3 -2.35 -5.57 28.40
C ILE A 3 -1.00 -6.29 28.37
N SER A 4 -0.43 -6.39 27.17
CA SER A 4 0.92 -6.93 26.94
C SER A 4 1.90 -5.80 26.58
N GLN A 5 3.19 -6.15 26.43
CA GLN A 5 4.20 -5.21 25.97
C GLN A 5 3.95 -4.75 24.53
N LYS A 6 4.41 -3.53 24.20
CA LYS A 6 4.27 -2.94 22.87
C LYS A 6 5.14 -3.70 21.86
N LYS A 7 4.49 -4.44 20.96
CA LYS A 7 5.11 -5.08 19.80
C LYS A 7 5.36 -4.04 18.69
N LYS A 8 6.51 -4.14 17.99
CA LYS A 8 6.91 -3.23 16.88
C LYS A 8 7.26 -3.97 15.58
N VAL A 9 7.17 -5.30 15.58
CA VAL A 9 7.55 -6.18 14.47
C VAL A 9 6.27 -6.84 13.94
N ILE A 10 6.18 -7.03 12.62
CA ILE A 10 4.99 -7.59 11.95
C ILE A 10 5.21 -9.01 11.43
N ASP A 11 6.46 -9.50 11.40
CA ASP A 11 6.88 -10.71 10.69
C ASP A 11 6.17 -12.01 11.13
N ASP A 12 5.60 -12.02 12.34
CA ASP A 12 4.89 -13.12 12.97
C ASP A 12 3.36 -12.89 13.07
N GLU A 13 2.82 -11.85 12.44
CA GLU A 13 1.38 -11.56 12.36
C GLU A 13 0.68 -12.44 11.31
N ILE A 14 0.61 -13.75 11.59
CA ILE A 14 0.12 -14.80 10.68
C ILE A 14 -1.27 -15.35 11.04
N GLU A 15 -1.99 -14.72 11.98
CA GLU A 15 -3.31 -15.20 12.43
C GLU A 15 -4.34 -15.20 11.28
N PHE A 16 -4.24 -14.23 10.39
CA PHE A 16 -5.16 -14.04 9.25
C PHE A 16 -4.44 -13.97 7.89
N CYS A 17 -3.15 -14.30 7.85
CA CYS A 17 -2.33 -14.26 6.65
C CYS A 17 -1.34 -15.43 6.65
N ASP A 18 -1.14 -16.05 5.49
CA ASP A 18 -0.18 -17.14 5.34
C ASP A 18 1.27 -16.62 5.54
N GLU A 19 2.07 -17.39 6.28
CA GLU A 19 3.44 -17.03 6.64
C GLU A 19 4.34 -16.83 5.42
N ASP A 20 4.23 -17.68 4.40
CA ASP A 20 5.04 -17.58 3.19
C ASP A 20 4.63 -16.36 2.37
N ILE A 21 3.34 -16.04 2.32
CA ILE A 21 2.83 -14.83 1.64
C ILE A 21 3.34 -13.57 2.35
N LEU A 22 3.24 -13.52 3.68
CA LEU A 22 3.71 -12.39 4.48
C LEU A 22 5.22 -12.16 4.27
N LYS A 23 6.03 -13.21 4.39
CA LYS A 23 7.48 -13.12 4.17
C LYS A 23 7.83 -12.68 2.75
N LYS A 24 7.15 -13.22 1.73
CA LYS A 24 7.38 -12.81 0.33
C LYS A 24 7.03 -11.33 0.12
N MET A 25 5.93 -10.85 0.70
CA MET A 25 5.53 -9.45 0.63
C MET A 25 6.53 -8.53 1.31
N LEU A 26 6.95 -8.84 2.54
CA LEU A 26 7.94 -8.04 3.29
C LEU A 26 9.29 -8.00 2.57
N ASN A 27 9.76 -9.15 2.08
CA ASN A 27 10.99 -9.21 1.28
C ASN A 27 10.86 -8.37 0.00
N GLY A 28 9.70 -8.40 -0.67
CA GLY A 28 9.43 -7.57 -1.84
C GLY A 28 9.43 -6.06 -1.53
N GLN A 29 8.99 -5.66 -0.34
CA GLN A 29 9.07 -4.26 0.11
C GLN A 29 10.52 -3.84 0.41
N ASN A 30 11.28 -4.68 1.10
CA ASN A 30 12.66 -4.37 1.50
C ASN A 30 13.61 -4.19 0.31
N VAL A 31 13.30 -4.76 -0.87
CA VAL A 31 14.07 -4.53 -2.10
C VAL A 31 14.13 -3.04 -2.47
N PHE A 32 13.10 -2.25 -2.13
CA PHE A 32 13.06 -0.82 -2.44
C PHE A 32 13.88 0.04 -1.48
N ASP A 33 14.30 -0.48 -0.32
CA ASP A 33 15.07 0.28 0.67
C ASP A 33 16.46 0.70 0.16
N ALA A 34 16.98 0.00 -0.85
CA ALA A 34 18.24 0.33 -1.51
C ALA A 34 18.11 1.43 -2.58
N LEU A 35 16.89 1.83 -2.95
CA LEU A 35 16.62 2.80 -4.01
C LEU A 35 16.26 4.17 -3.42
N SER A 36 16.49 5.23 -4.19
CA SER A 36 16.02 6.56 -3.77
C SER A 36 14.51 6.66 -3.91
N GLN A 37 13.89 7.48 -3.04
CA GLN A 37 12.46 7.71 -3.09
C GLN A 37 11.97 8.22 -4.46
N LYS A 38 12.75 9.11 -5.11
CA LYS A 38 12.40 9.67 -6.41
C LYS A 38 12.36 8.60 -7.51
N GLU A 39 13.34 7.68 -7.53
CA GLU A 39 13.38 6.59 -8.52
C GLU A 39 12.18 5.65 -8.35
N VAL A 40 11.82 5.34 -7.11
CA VAL A 40 10.63 4.52 -6.81
C VAL A 40 9.36 5.23 -7.25
N GLU A 41 9.24 6.53 -6.99
CA GLU A 41 8.07 7.33 -7.40
C GLU A 41 7.92 7.40 -8.93
N GLU A 42 9.00 7.64 -9.67
CA GLU A 42 9.00 7.68 -11.13
C GLU A 42 8.71 6.30 -11.75
N ALA A 43 9.27 5.22 -11.19
CA ALA A 43 8.96 3.86 -11.60
C ALA A 43 7.48 3.52 -11.33
N ARG A 44 6.95 3.87 -10.15
CA ARG A 44 5.55 3.67 -9.77
C ARG A 44 4.61 4.44 -10.70
N ALA A 45 4.90 5.70 -11.00
CA ALA A 45 4.07 6.53 -11.88
C ALA A 45 3.97 5.95 -13.30
N ARG A 46 5.04 5.31 -13.80
CA ARG A 46 5.04 4.63 -15.09
C ARG A 46 4.38 3.24 -15.06
N SER A 47 4.45 2.55 -13.92
CA SER A 47 3.97 1.16 -13.80
C SER A 47 2.48 1.06 -13.45
N ASN A 48 1.92 2.05 -12.74
CA ASN A 48 0.52 2.04 -12.34
C ASN A 48 -0.40 2.43 -13.51
N VAL A 49 -1.13 1.46 -14.06
CA VAL A 49 -2.09 1.70 -15.17
C VAL A 49 -3.20 2.70 -14.84
N TYR A 50 -3.51 2.89 -13.56
CA TYR A 50 -4.54 3.82 -13.09
C TYR A 50 -3.99 5.22 -12.77
N GLU A 51 -2.69 5.45 -12.97
CA GLU A 51 -2.03 6.70 -12.59
C GLU A 51 -2.61 7.91 -13.34
N THR A 52 -3.06 7.72 -14.58
CA THR A 52 -3.62 8.74 -15.46
C THR A 52 -4.92 9.35 -14.94
N ILE A 53 -5.65 8.66 -14.05
CA ILE A 53 -6.85 9.22 -13.39
C ILE A 53 -6.47 10.43 -12.53
N GLY A 54 -5.29 10.39 -11.90
CA GLY A 54 -4.78 11.47 -11.08
C GLY A 54 -5.77 11.93 -10.01
N GLN A 55 -5.99 13.24 -9.92
CA GLN A 55 -7.01 13.86 -9.05
C GLN A 55 -8.31 14.18 -9.79
N SER A 56 -8.37 13.92 -11.10
CA SER A 56 -9.50 14.28 -11.96
C SER A 56 -9.96 15.73 -11.72
N ILE A 57 -11.25 15.94 -11.42
CA ILE A 57 -11.87 17.24 -11.10
C ILE A 57 -11.70 17.69 -9.64
N PHE A 58 -11.07 16.87 -8.79
CA PHE A 58 -10.98 17.12 -7.35
C PHE A 58 -9.64 17.72 -6.95
N LEU A 59 -9.59 18.27 -5.73
CA LEU A 59 -8.37 18.84 -5.14
C LEU A 59 -7.29 17.77 -4.85
N ASN A 60 -7.67 16.51 -4.66
CA ASN A 60 -6.75 15.43 -4.37
C ASN A 60 -7.26 14.05 -4.84
N ARG A 61 -6.36 13.07 -4.83
CA ARG A 61 -6.69 11.68 -5.20
C ARG A 61 -7.58 10.96 -4.18
N ALA A 62 -7.66 11.44 -2.94
CA ALA A 62 -8.51 10.81 -1.92
C ALA A 62 -10.00 11.00 -2.24
N ALA A 63 -10.39 12.15 -2.77
CA ALA A 63 -11.74 12.38 -3.27
C ALA A 63 -12.12 11.40 -4.40
N VAL A 64 -11.19 11.16 -5.35
CA VAL A 64 -11.39 10.17 -6.42
C VAL A 64 -11.61 8.76 -5.87
N LYS A 65 -10.92 8.37 -4.78
CA LYS A 65 -11.15 7.07 -4.12
C LYS A 65 -12.58 6.97 -3.59
N MET A 66 -13.09 8.03 -2.95
CA MET A 66 -14.46 8.05 -2.45
C MET A 66 -15.47 7.94 -3.58
N THR A 67 -15.29 8.71 -4.66
CA THR A 67 -16.15 8.62 -5.85
C THR A 67 -16.09 7.24 -6.50
N ASN A 68 -14.91 6.60 -6.53
CA ASN A 68 -14.79 5.24 -7.07
C ASN A 68 -15.52 4.21 -6.19
N ILE A 69 -15.38 4.30 -4.87
CA ILE A 69 -16.11 3.42 -3.95
C ILE A 69 -17.62 3.64 -4.09
N ASP A 70 -18.06 4.89 -4.11
CA ASP A 70 -19.47 5.26 -4.30
C ASP A 70 -20.01 4.74 -5.62
N SER A 71 -19.29 4.89 -6.73
CA SER A 71 -19.70 4.37 -8.04
C SER A 71 -19.76 2.84 -8.11
N VAL A 72 -19.02 2.12 -7.27
CA VAL A 72 -18.99 0.64 -7.26
C VAL A 72 -20.08 0.05 -6.35
N PHE A 73 -20.43 0.75 -5.27
CA PHE A 73 -21.29 0.22 -4.19
C PHE A 73 -22.57 1.03 -3.92
N GLY A 74 -22.76 2.18 -4.57
CA GLY A 74 -23.97 3.01 -4.49
C GLY A 74 -24.95 2.73 -5.62
#